data_AF-C0QSX3-F1
#
_entry.id   AF-C0QSX3-F1
#
_cell.length_a   1.000
_cell.length_b   1.000
_cell.length_c   1.000
_cell.angle_alpha   90.00
_cell.angle_beta   90.00
_cell.angle_gamma   90.00
#
_symmetry.space_group_name_H-M   'P 1'
#
loop_
_entity.id
_entity.type
_entity.pdbx_description
1 polymer ?
#
loop_
_entity_poly.entity_id
_entity_poly.type
_entity_poly.pdbx_seq_one_letter_code
_entity_poly.pdbx_strand_id
1 'polypeptide(L)'
;MVYMIILTVLLTNIFSSFAVTIDDLIEDAYKEVRKEKSEDSFNLALKAFNEGIFSVAVKEGKKYLKLHRKKDIKRDIIIEMIAVSYYRMYRRKELFDHLIWADRQNISRDIKLKIFQLANNLFVEKKDRRRLKIIKKRFSNLFRSSPPFFIHDERFKRFKPNINIFKLKYGNIIGENSLYRVKKNTTLIEIAKELDLGYDEIRVANPHIDPFDVQKGMVVLIPRKRLLPEKEFNFGEIYLNLSEKRLYYPVIIDDDPYVISIPVGIGTDENRSPIGDFFISEKRKNPAWYVPDNIKEEDPSLPDIVPPGPNNPLGTRAMRLSNTTYLLHGTSKRFGIGMKVSHGCIRMYNEDVEALFDLVETGTKVHIYEKNYKIFKNRHVYIEIYELDRESRKKLLDELSQKGVLLNKNFISYLEKERRGYVIPLY
;
A
#
# COMPACT_ATOMS: atom_id res chain seq x y z
N MET A 1 6.45 -67.02 -31.83
CA MET A 1 5.33 -67.07 -30.86
C MET A 1 5.54 -66.13 -29.66
N VAL A 2 6.74 -66.08 -29.06
CA VAL A 2 7.06 -65.19 -27.92
C VAL A 2 7.02 -63.68 -28.27
N TYR A 3 7.49 -63.29 -29.46
CA TYR A 3 7.46 -61.89 -29.91
C TYR A 3 6.05 -61.32 -30.13
N MET A 4 5.09 -62.15 -30.57
CA MET A 4 3.69 -61.72 -30.72
C MET A 4 3.02 -61.52 -29.37
N ILE A 5 3.32 -62.35 -28.37
CA ILE A 5 2.75 -62.19 -27.02
C ILE A 5 3.32 -60.93 -26.35
N ILE A 6 4.61 -60.63 -26.51
CA ILE A 6 5.22 -59.41 -25.97
C ILE A 6 4.66 -58.15 -26.67
N LEU A 7 4.44 -58.17 -27.99
CA LEU A 7 3.85 -57.04 -28.71
C LEU A 7 2.38 -56.83 -28.34
N THR A 8 1.63 -57.91 -28.12
CA THR A 8 0.22 -57.83 -27.70
C THR A 8 0.12 -57.34 -26.25
N VAL A 9 1.01 -57.78 -25.35
CA VAL A 9 1.09 -57.32 -23.95
C VAL A 9 1.60 -55.87 -23.87
N LEU A 10 2.54 -55.45 -24.72
CA LEU A 10 2.96 -54.04 -24.83
C LEU A 10 1.83 -53.17 -25.39
N LEU A 11 1.12 -53.61 -26.43
CA LEU A 11 -0.02 -52.87 -26.98
C LEU A 11 -1.16 -52.79 -25.96
N THR A 12 -1.49 -53.86 -25.23
CA THR A 12 -2.49 -53.80 -24.16
C THR A 12 -2.03 -52.97 -22.97
N ASN A 13 -0.72 -52.87 -22.68
CA ASN A 13 -0.20 -51.99 -21.63
C ASN A 13 -0.08 -50.52 -22.05
N ILE A 14 0.09 -50.24 -23.35
CA ILE A 14 0.04 -48.88 -23.90
C ILE A 14 -1.42 -48.40 -23.96
N PHE A 15 -2.36 -49.27 -24.32
CA PHE A 15 -3.80 -48.95 -24.33
C PHE A 15 -4.49 -49.01 -22.94
N SER A 16 -3.92 -49.68 -21.94
CA SER A 16 -4.44 -49.67 -20.57
C SER A 16 -3.98 -48.46 -19.74
N SER A 17 -3.01 -47.69 -20.25
CA SER A 17 -2.48 -46.50 -19.55
C SER A 17 -3.08 -45.16 -19.97
N PHE A 18 -3.92 -45.10 -21.01
CA PHE A 18 -4.61 -43.87 -21.44
C PHE A 18 -6.01 -44.16 -22.01
N ALA A 19 -6.95 -44.55 -21.14
CA ALA A 19 -8.37 -44.52 -21.49
C ALA A 19 -8.91 -43.08 -21.32
N VAL A 20 -8.48 -42.17 -22.20
CA VAL A 20 -9.13 -40.85 -22.34
C VAL A 20 -10.31 -41.04 -23.29
N THR A 21 -11.54 -40.87 -22.81
CA THR A 21 -12.75 -41.03 -23.62
C THR A 21 -13.00 -39.80 -24.51
N ILE A 22 -13.82 -39.93 -25.55
CA ILE A 22 -14.27 -38.78 -26.36
C ILE A 22 -14.99 -37.75 -25.47
N ASP A 23 -15.73 -38.22 -24.47
CA ASP A 23 -16.41 -37.35 -23.49
C ASP A 23 -15.40 -36.58 -22.64
N ASP A 24 -14.28 -37.19 -22.22
CA ASP A 24 -13.20 -36.51 -21.51
C ASP A 24 -12.54 -35.42 -22.38
N LEU A 25 -12.27 -35.71 -23.66
CA LEU A 25 -11.71 -34.75 -24.61
C LEU A 25 -12.66 -33.57 -24.86
N ILE A 26 -13.96 -33.85 -24.99
CA ILE A 26 -14.99 -32.82 -25.15
C ILE A 26 -15.08 -31.96 -23.87
N GLU A 27 -15.09 -32.58 -22.70
CA GLU A 27 -15.12 -31.88 -21.42
C GLU A 27 -13.90 -30.96 -21.25
N ASP A 28 -12.71 -31.45 -21.62
CA ASP A 28 -11.48 -30.67 -21.57
C ASP A 28 -11.48 -29.52 -22.57
N ALA A 29 -11.95 -29.73 -23.81
CA ALA A 29 -12.14 -28.65 -24.78
C ALA A 29 -13.13 -27.58 -24.27
N TYR A 30 -14.24 -27.99 -23.64
CA TYR A 30 -15.17 -27.05 -23.01
C TYR A 30 -14.54 -26.28 -21.84
N LYS A 31 -13.69 -26.93 -21.02
CA LYS A 31 -12.94 -26.26 -19.95
C LYS A 31 -11.96 -25.23 -20.51
N GLU A 32 -11.25 -25.55 -21.60
CA GLU A 32 -10.30 -24.64 -22.25
C GLU A 32 -11.00 -23.42 -22.85
N VAL A 33 -12.05 -23.61 -23.65
CA VAL A 33 -12.85 -22.50 -24.22
C VAL A 33 -13.45 -21.62 -23.12
N ARG A 34 -13.90 -22.23 -22.02
CA ARG A 34 -14.42 -21.48 -20.86
C ARG A 34 -13.32 -20.66 -20.19
N LYS A 35 -12.11 -21.20 -20.06
CA LYS A 35 -10.94 -20.52 -19.49
C LYS A 35 -10.53 -19.34 -20.37
N GLU A 36 -10.47 -19.52 -21.68
CA GLU A 36 -10.17 -18.46 -22.65
C GLU A 36 -11.19 -17.32 -22.57
N LYS A 37 -12.50 -17.64 -22.70
CA LYS A 37 -13.58 -16.64 -22.57
C LYS A 37 -13.57 -15.92 -21.23
N SER A 38 -13.16 -16.61 -20.16
CA SER A 38 -12.98 -16.01 -18.84
C SER A 38 -11.84 -15.00 -18.86
N GLU A 39 -10.67 -15.37 -19.37
CA GLU A 39 -9.52 -14.47 -19.46
C GLU A 39 -9.79 -13.25 -20.35
N ASP A 40 -10.50 -13.43 -21.48
CA ASP A 40 -10.95 -12.32 -22.33
C ASP A 40 -11.86 -11.35 -21.58
N SER A 41 -12.84 -11.89 -20.84
CA SER A 41 -13.77 -11.08 -20.05
C SER A 41 -13.04 -10.32 -18.94
N PHE A 42 -12.03 -10.92 -18.33
CA PHE A 42 -11.16 -10.27 -17.35
C PHE A 42 -10.37 -9.11 -17.95
N ASN A 43 -9.69 -9.36 -19.07
CA ASN A 43 -8.87 -8.37 -19.76
C ASN A 43 -9.70 -7.19 -20.26
N LEU A 44 -10.86 -7.47 -20.85
CA LEU A 44 -11.77 -6.45 -21.35
C LEU A 44 -12.40 -5.64 -20.22
N ALA A 45 -12.76 -6.29 -19.10
CA ALA A 45 -13.29 -5.60 -17.93
C ALA A 45 -12.29 -4.58 -17.36
N LEU A 46 -11.04 -4.98 -17.16
CA LEU A 46 -10.00 -4.07 -16.65
C LEU A 46 -9.61 -2.99 -17.67
N LYS A 47 -9.56 -3.33 -18.97
CA LYS A 47 -9.34 -2.33 -20.03
C LYS A 47 -10.44 -1.27 -20.00
N ALA A 48 -11.71 -1.67 -20.06
CA ALA A 48 -12.85 -0.77 -20.02
C ALA A 48 -12.86 0.08 -18.74
N PHE A 49 -12.53 -0.51 -17.58
CA PHE A 49 -12.40 0.23 -16.32
C PHE A 49 -11.31 1.30 -16.40
N ASN A 50 -10.13 0.93 -16.91
CA ASN A 50 -9.00 1.83 -17.04
C ASN A 50 -9.28 2.98 -18.03
N GLU A 51 -10.10 2.74 -19.04
CA GLU A 51 -10.58 3.74 -20.00
C GLU A 51 -11.79 4.55 -19.49
N GLY A 52 -12.29 4.27 -18.29
CA GLY A 52 -13.43 4.99 -17.69
C GLY A 52 -14.82 4.52 -18.16
N ILE A 53 -14.89 3.44 -18.94
CA ILE A 53 -16.13 2.86 -19.48
C ILE A 53 -16.73 1.89 -18.45
N PHE A 54 -17.16 2.42 -17.31
CA PHE A 54 -17.56 1.64 -16.13
C PHE A 54 -18.76 0.69 -16.38
N SER A 55 -19.69 1.06 -17.26
CA SER A 55 -20.83 0.20 -17.61
C SER A 55 -20.39 -1.10 -18.29
N VAL A 56 -19.43 -1.01 -19.22
CA VAL A 56 -18.81 -2.16 -19.90
C VAL A 56 -17.96 -2.96 -18.93
N ALA A 57 -17.17 -2.29 -18.08
CA ALA A 57 -16.38 -2.94 -17.04
C ALA A 57 -17.25 -3.81 -16.12
N VAL A 58 -18.41 -3.30 -15.67
CA VAL A 58 -19.36 -4.07 -14.85
C VAL A 58 -19.95 -5.25 -15.61
N LYS A 59 -20.34 -5.06 -16.88
CA LYS A 59 -20.91 -6.12 -17.72
C LYS A 59 -19.92 -7.28 -17.88
N GLU A 60 -18.70 -6.99 -18.31
CA GLU A 60 -17.66 -7.99 -18.56
C GLU A 60 -17.13 -8.59 -17.25
N GLY A 61 -17.02 -7.78 -16.19
CA GLY A 61 -16.67 -8.28 -14.85
C GLY A 61 -17.69 -9.28 -14.32
N LYS A 62 -19.00 -9.04 -14.48
CA LYS A 62 -20.03 -10.01 -14.11
C LYS A 62 -19.96 -11.28 -14.95
N LYS A 63 -19.64 -11.18 -16.24
CA LYS A 63 -19.43 -12.33 -17.13
C LYS A 63 -18.24 -13.16 -16.64
N TYR A 64 -17.12 -12.52 -16.33
CA TYR A 64 -15.96 -13.17 -15.71
C TYR A 64 -16.34 -13.91 -14.42
N LEU A 65 -17.04 -13.26 -13.48
CA LEU A 65 -17.42 -13.89 -12.20
C LEU A 65 -18.36 -15.09 -12.34
N LYS A 66 -19.14 -15.17 -13.43
CA LYS A 66 -19.98 -16.33 -13.77
C LYS A 66 -19.14 -17.50 -14.29
N LEU A 67 -18.18 -17.20 -15.16
CA LEU A 67 -17.30 -18.21 -15.78
C LEU A 67 -16.25 -18.72 -14.79
N HIS A 68 -15.73 -17.84 -13.93
CA HIS A 68 -14.62 -18.10 -13.02
C HIS A 68 -15.04 -18.16 -11.55
N ARG A 69 -15.20 -19.38 -11.02
CA ARG A 69 -15.65 -19.59 -9.63
C ARG A 69 -14.51 -19.77 -8.62
N LYS A 70 -13.30 -20.12 -9.08
CA LYS A 70 -12.15 -20.35 -8.22
C LYS A 70 -11.78 -19.06 -7.49
N LYS A 71 -11.40 -19.18 -6.22
CA LYS A 71 -10.81 -18.07 -5.47
C LYS A 71 -9.38 -17.85 -5.97
N ASP A 72 -9.12 -16.68 -6.51
CA ASP A 72 -7.80 -16.17 -6.86
C ASP A 72 -7.81 -14.63 -6.75
N ILE A 73 -6.66 -14.00 -6.96
CA ILE A 73 -6.56 -12.54 -6.92
C ILE A 73 -7.36 -11.86 -8.04
N LYS A 74 -7.49 -12.47 -9.22
CA LYS A 74 -8.23 -11.91 -10.35
C LYS A 74 -9.72 -11.75 -10.02
N ARG A 75 -10.33 -12.77 -9.39
CA ARG A 75 -11.71 -12.72 -8.86
C ARG A 75 -11.90 -11.62 -7.83
N ASP A 76 -11.00 -11.55 -6.88
CA ASP A 76 -10.98 -10.54 -5.84
C ASP A 76 -10.98 -9.13 -6.45
N ILE A 77 -10.07 -8.86 -7.39
CA ILE A 77 -9.95 -7.58 -8.11
C ILE A 77 -11.21 -7.24 -8.91
N ILE A 78 -11.81 -8.19 -9.62
CA ILE A 78 -13.06 -7.92 -10.37
C ILE A 78 -14.22 -7.56 -9.44
N ILE A 79 -14.33 -8.21 -8.28
CA ILE A 79 -15.37 -7.91 -7.29
C ILE A 79 -15.20 -6.47 -6.77
N GLU A 80 -13.98 -6.04 -6.51
CA GLU A 80 -13.68 -4.66 -6.13
C GLU A 80 -13.95 -3.66 -7.26
N MET A 81 -13.45 -3.95 -8.46
CA MET A 81 -13.60 -3.11 -9.66
C MET A 81 -15.08 -2.82 -9.96
N ILE A 82 -15.97 -3.81 -9.80
CA ILE A 82 -17.41 -3.63 -9.93
C ILE A 82 -17.96 -2.64 -8.89
N ALA A 83 -17.50 -2.74 -7.63
CA ALA A 83 -17.92 -1.82 -6.57
C ALA A 83 -17.47 -0.37 -6.86
N VAL A 84 -16.22 -0.19 -7.28
CA VAL A 84 -15.68 1.12 -7.68
C VAL A 84 -16.46 1.67 -8.87
N SER A 85 -16.78 0.82 -9.86
CA SER A 85 -17.58 1.21 -11.03
C SER A 85 -18.98 1.70 -10.64
N TYR A 86 -19.67 1.00 -9.75
CA TYR A 86 -20.97 1.47 -9.26
C TYR A 86 -20.88 2.77 -8.48
N TYR A 87 -19.82 2.95 -7.67
CA TYR A 87 -19.58 4.18 -6.96
C TYR A 87 -19.39 5.36 -7.93
N ARG A 88 -18.49 5.23 -8.92
CA ARG A 88 -18.20 6.27 -9.92
C ARG A 88 -19.41 6.62 -10.81
N MET A 89 -20.31 5.66 -11.03
CA MET A 89 -21.58 5.89 -11.75
C MET A 89 -22.75 6.31 -10.83
N TYR A 90 -22.51 6.54 -9.53
CA TYR A 90 -23.53 6.87 -8.53
C TYR A 90 -24.71 5.86 -8.45
N ARG A 91 -24.46 4.58 -8.75
CA ARG A 91 -25.44 3.47 -8.75
C ARG A 91 -25.65 2.90 -7.34
N ARG A 92 -26.36 3.67 -6.52
CA ARG A 92 -26.53 3.40 -5.07
C ARG A 92 -27.11 2.02 -4.75
N LYS A 93 -28.19 1.63 -5.44
CA LYS A 93 -28.88 0.37 -5.15
C LYS A 93 -27.96 -0.80 -5.48
N GLU A 94 -27.35 -0.74 -6.65
CA GLU A 94 -26.44 -1.76 -7.16
C GLU A 94 -25.18 -1.88 -6.28
N LEU A 95 -24.62 -0.76 -5.80
CA LEU A 95 -23.49 -0.79 -4.87
C LEU A 95 -23.88 -1.42 -3.52
N PHE A 96 -25.06 -1.11 -3.00
CA PHE A 96 -25.55 -1.71 -1.76
C PHE A 96 -25.77 -3.22 -1.92
N ASP A 97 -26.46 -3.64 -2.98
CA ASP A 97 -26.71 -5.04 -3.27
C ASP A 97 -25.39 -5.80 -3.46
N HIS A 98 -24.42 -5.17 -4.16
CA HIS A 98 -23.07 -5.71 -4.35
C HIS A 98 -22.28 -5.83 -3.04
N LEU A 99 -22.36 -4.85 -2.14
CA LEU A 99 -21.77 -4.93 -0.79
C LEU A 99 -22.32 -6.15 -0.03
N ILE A 100 -23.65 -6.31 0.00
CA ILE A 100 -24.31 -7.41 0.72
C ILE A 100 -23.95 -8.77 0.11
N TRP A 101 -23.84 -8.84 -1.22
CA TRP A 101 -23.40 -10.04 -1.92
C TRP A 101 -21.92 -10.36 -1.65
N ALA A 102 -21.03 -9.36 -1.75
CA ALA A 102 -19.58 -9.49 -1.55
C ALA A 102 -19.21 -9.91 -0.12
N ASP A 103 -19.97 -9.46 0.87
CA ASP A 103 -19.83 -9.86 2.28
C ASP A 103 -19.85 -11.38 2.47
N ARG A 104 -20.70 -12.07 1.69
CA ARG A 104 -20.88 -13.53 1.70
C ARG A 104 -19.81 -14.27 0.89
N GLN A 105 -18.99 -13.57 0.12
CA GLN A 105 -17.93 -14.18 -0.68
C GLN A 105 -16.67 -14.41 0.16
N ASN A 106 -15.91 -15.45 -0.21
CA ASN A 106 -14.59 -15.72 0.34
C ASN A 106 -13.51 -14.84 -0.33
N ILE A 107 -13.64 -13.53 -0.14
CA ILE A 107 -12.69 -12.51 -0.64
C ILE A 107 -11.78 -12.01 0.49
N SER A 108 -10.64 -11.43 0.13
CA SER A 108 -9.68 -10.85 1.06
C SER A 108 -10.29 -9.72 1.92
N ARG A 109 -9.74 -9.55 3.12
CA ARG A 109 -10.18 -8.50 4.06
C ARG A 109 -10.03 -7.11 3.45
N ASP A 110 -8.91 -6.82 2.80
CA ASP A 110 -8.61 -5.52 2.17
C ASP A 110 -9.66 -5.12 1.11
N ILE A 111 -10.29 -6.10 0.45
CA ILE A 111 -11.38 -5.86 -0.50
C ILE A 111 -12.69 -5.61 0.23
N LYS A 112 -12.99 -6.37 1.28
CA LYS A 112 -14.17 -6.08 2.13
C LYS A 112 -14.12 -4.67 2.71
N LEU A 113 -12.95 -4.22 3.18
CA LEU A 113 -12.75 -2.87 3.69
C LEU A 113 -13.03 -1.80 2.62
N LYS A 114 -12.49 -1.96 1.41
CA LYS A 114 -12.68 -1.01 0.29
C LYS A 114 -14.14 -0.94 -0.15
N ILE A 115 -14.81 -2.08 -0.36
CA ILE A 115 -16.22 -2.11 -0.79
C ILE A 115 -17.12 -1.49 0.28
N PHE A 116 -16.87 -1.79 1.55
CA PHE A 116 -17.59 -1.18 2.66
C PHE A 116 -17.41 0.34 2.69
N GLN A 117 -16.17 0.83 2.54
CA GLN A 117 -15.87 2.25 2.51
C GLN A 117 -16.67 2.97 1.41
N LEU A 118 -16.60 2.47 0.18
CA LEU A 118 -17.29 3.07 -0.98
C LEU A 118 -18.80 3.17 -0.71
N ALA A 119 -19.41 2.08 -0.25
CA ALA A 119 -20.83 2.05 0.06
C ALA A 119 -21.17 3.02 1.21
N ASN A 120 -20.43 2.98 2.32
CA ASN A 120 -20.68 3.87 3.47
C ASN A 120 -20.63 5.34 3.04
N ASN A 121 -19.59 5.75 2.31
CA ASN A 121 -19.37 7.16 1.97
C ASN A 121 -20.43 7.68 0.99
N LEU A 122 -20.80 6.88 -0.01
CA LEU A 122 -21.88 7.23 -0.93
C LEU A 122 -23.22 7.48 -0.20
N PHE A 123 -23.51 6.71 0.86
CA PHE A 123 -24.72 6.91 1.66
C PHE A 123 -24.62 8.05 2.68
N VAL A 124 -23.41 8.40 3.14
CA VAL A 124 -23.17 9.60 3.97
C VAL A 124 -23.44 10.86 3.16
N GLU A 125 -22.83 10.98 1.98
CA GLU A 125 -22.98 12.14 1.08
C GLU A 125 -24.45 12.38 0.71
N LYS A 126 -25.21 11.29 0.50
CA LYS A 126 -26.64 11.36 0.15
C LYS A 126 -27.57 11.38 1.36
N LYS A 127 -27.04 11.43 2.59
CA LYS A 127 -27.79 11.50 3.84
C LYS A 127 -28.81 10.36 4.03
N ASP A 128 -28.54 9.15 3.49
CA ASP A 128 -29.42 7.98 3.59
C ASP A 128 -29.26 7.28 4.96
N ARG A 129 -29.97 7.82 5.96
CA ARG A 129 -29.89 7.32 7.35
C ARG A 129 -30.34 5.87 7.49
N ARG A 130 -31.28 5.39 6.67
CA ARG A 130 -31.84 4.04 6.77
C ARG A 130 -30.79 3.00 6.38
N ARG A 131 -30.16 3.14 5.21
CA ARG A 131 -29.11 2.22 4.78
C ARG A 131 -27.87 2.30 5.66
N LEU A 132 -27.49 3.50 6.12
CA LEU A 132 -26.37 3.66 7.04
C LEU A 132 -26.56 2.90 8.35
N LYS A 133 -27.78 2.85 8.91
CA LYS A 133 -28.06 2.03 10.12
C LYS A 133 -27.83 0.54 9.86
N ILE A 134 -28.30 0.03 8.72
CA ILE A 134 -28.11 -1.38 8.31
C ILE A 134 -26.62 -1.69 8.16
N ILE A 135 -25.90 -0.84 7.41
CA ILE A 135 -24.46 -0.98 7.16
C ILE A 135 -23.68 -0.98 8.48
N LYS A 136 -23.95 -0.01 9.37
CA LYS A 136 -23.27 0.08 10.67
C LYS A 136 -23.48 -1.15 11.54
N LYS A 137 -24.70 -1.68 11.60
CA LYS A 137 -25.02 -2.87 12.41
C LYS A 137 -24.33 -4.13 11.85
N ARG A 138 -24.39 -4.34 10.53
CA ARG A 138 -23.90 -5.56 9.89
C ARG A 138 -22.38 -5.64 9.80
N PHE A 139 -21.73 -4.51 9.55
CA PHE A 139 -20.30 -4.45 9.23
C PHE A 139 -19.45 -3.86 10.37
N SER A 140 -19.97 -3.78 11.60
CA SER A 140 -19.23 -3.28 12.76
C SER A 140 -17.91 -4.02 12.98
N ASN A 141 -17.87 -5.32 12.72
CA ASN A 141 -16.68 -6.16 12.84
C ASN A 141 -15.53 -5.73 11.90
N LEU A 142 -15.81 -5.01 10.81
CA LEU A 142 -14.75 -4.52 9.91
C LEU A 142 -13.85 -3.47 10.57
N PHE A 143 -14.33 -2.78 11.62
CA PHE A 143 -13.54 -1.80 12.38
C PHE A 143 -12.64 -2.44 13.43
N ARG A 144 -12.73 -3.75 13.67
CA ARG A 144 -11.82 -4.44 14.59
C ARG A 144 -10.42 -4.45 13.99
N SER A 145 -9.44 -3.98 14.75
CA SER A 145 -8.01 -4.12 14.48
C SER A 145 -7.39 -5.14 15.43
N SER A 146 -6.22 -5.65 15.07
CA SER A 146 -5.40 -6.42 16.00
C SER A 146 -5.14 -5.61 17.29
N PRO A 147 -5.22 -6.24 18.47
CA PRO A 147 -4.94 -5.55 19.73
C PRO A 147 -3.49 -5.02 19.73
N PRO A 148 -3.24 -3.87 20.36
CA PRO A 148 -1.86 -3.40 20.55
C PRO A 148 -1.09 -4.42 21.38
N PHE A 149 0.17 -4.64 21.00
CA PHE A 149 1.13 -5.35 21.84
C PHE A 149 1.75 -4.37 22.85
N PHE A 150 2.37 -4.89 23.91
CA PHE A 150 3.03 -4.08 24.92
C PHE A 150 4.54 -4.09 24.69
N ILE A 151 5.18 -2.95 24.93
CA ILE A 151 6.63 -2.81 24.97
C ILE A 151 6.97 -2.26 26.36
N HIS A 152 7.79 -3.00 27.11
CA HIS A 152 8.18 -2.61 28.47
C HIS A 152 9.41 -1.70 28.50
N ASP A 153 10.23 -1.73 27.45
CA ASP A 153 11.42 -0.89 27.33
C ASP A 153 11.05 0.60 27.15
N GLU A 154 11.42 1.40 28.15
CA GLU A 154 11.17 2.84 28.23
C GLU A 154 11.73 3.64 27.05
N ARG A 155 12.77 3.14 26.36
CA ARG A 155 13.33 3.78 25.15
C ARG A 155 12.30 3.87 24.03
N PHE A 156 11.34 2.94 24.00
CA PHE A 156 10.35 2.83 22.93
C PHE A 156 8.98 3.39 23.28
N LYS A 157 8.78 3.95 24.48
CA LYS A 157 7.48 4.45 24.96
C LYS A 157 6.83 5.54 24.10
N ARG A 158 7.64 6.25 23.31
CA ARG A 158 7.17 7.28 22.36
C ARG A 158 6.53 6.67 21.11
N PHE A 159 6.84 5.41 20.80
CA PHE A 159 6.27 4.68 19.67
C PHE A 159 4.97 3.98 20.07
N LYS A 160 4.01 4.01 19.16
CA LYS A 160 2.65 3.48 19.35
C LYS A 160 2.51 2.13 18.63
N PRO A 161 2.31 1.03 19.37
CA PRO A 161 2.09 -0.30 18.80
C PRO A 161 1.01 -0.33 17.73
N ASN A 162 1.29 -0.98 16.60
CA ASN A 162 0.44 -1.08 15.40
C ASN A 162 0.16 0.26 14.68
N ILE A 163 0.80 1.36 15.08
CA ILE A 163 0.71 2.66 14.42
C ILE A 163 2.04 2.99 13.75
N ASN A 164 3.13 3.06 14.51
CA ASN A 164 4.46 3.40 14.00
C ASN A 164 5.58 2.51 14.54
N ILE A 165 5.25 1.52 15.38
CA ILE A 165 6.08 0.37 15.66
C ILE A 165 5.27 -0.91 15.47
N PHE A 166 5.86 -1.89 14.80
CA PHE A 166 5.20 -3.11 14.40
C PHE A 166 6.07 -4.30 14.74
N LYS A 167 5.49 -5.35 15.32
CA LYS A 167 6.19 -6.63 15.50
C LYS A 167 6.46 -7.25 14.14
N LEU A 168 7.72 -7.60 13.88
CA LEU A 168 8.11 -8.32 12.68
C LEU A 168 7.82 -9.81 12.88
N LYS A 169 6.74 -10.29 12.27
CA LYS A 169 6.43 -11.73 12.25
C LYS A 169 7.23 -12.40 11.13
N TYR A 170 7.14 -13.73 11.02
CA TYR A 170 7.76 -14.49 9.93
C TYR A 170 7.41 -13.89 8.56
N GLY A 171 8.41 -13.32 7.88
CA GLY A 171 8.30 -12.74 6.54
C GLY A 171 8.47 -11.22 6.50
N ASN A 172 8.26 -10.64 5.32
CA ASN A 172 8.60 -9.23 5.05
C ASN A 172 7.37 -8.30 5.03
N ILE A 173 6.33 -8.62 5.82
CA ILE A 173 5.06 -7.86 5.85
C ILE A 173 4.80 -7.38 7.28
N ILE A 174 4.54 -6.08 7.44
CA ILE A 174 4.15 -5.48 8.71
C ILE A 174 2.79 -4.78 8.61
N GLY A 175 2.15 -4.61 9.77
CA GLY A 175 0.93 -3.83 9.91
C GLY A 175 -0.31 -4.44 9.23
N GLU A 176 -1.43 -3.77 9.39
CA GLU A 176 -2.72 -4.19 8.85
C GLU A 176 -3.53 -2.98 8.39
N ASN A 177 -4.22 -3.09 7.25
CA ASN A 177 -5.13 -2.03 6.83
C ASN A 177 -6.35 -1.98 7.74
N SER A 178 -6.82 -0.77 8.02
CA SER A 178 -7.95 -0.54 8.90
C SER A 178 -8.86 0.57 8.38
N LEU A 179 -9.98 0.77 9.05
CA LEU A 179 -10.95 1.82 8.73
C LEU A 179 -11.01 2.83 9.87
N TYR A 180 -10.88 4.11 9.52
CA TYR A 180 -11.12 5.22 10.42
C TYR A 180 -12.49 5.82 10.15
N ARG A 181 -13.34 5.94 11.18
CA ARG A 181 -14.62 6.62 11.06
C ARG A 181 -14.47 8.09 11.46
N VAL A 182 -14.80 8.96 10.53
CA VAL A 182 -14.68 10.41 10.67
C VAL A 182 -15.68 10.92 11.71
N LYS A 183 -15.16 11.56 12.77
CA LYS A 183 -15.95 12.00 13.93
C LYS A 183 -16.56 13.39 13.77
N LYS A 184 -15.89 14.27 13.03
CA LYS A 184 -16.27 15.64 12.71
C LYS A 184 -15.80 15.98 11.29
N ASN A 185 -16.38 17.01 10.67
CA ASN A 185 -15.88 17.49 9.38
C ASN A 185 -14.42 17.92 9.52
N THR A 186 -13.58 17.54 8.55
CA THR A 186 -12.12 17.63 8.63
C THR A 186 -11.52 17.46 7.22
N THR A 187 -10.20 17.39 7.13
CA THR A 187 -9.45 17.11 5.89
C THR A 187 -8.69 15.78 6.01
N LEU A 188 -8.28 15.20 4.88
CA LEU A 188 -7.37 14.05 4.91
C LEU A 188 -6.00 14.40 5.51
N ILE A 189 -5.56 15.65 5.43
CA ILE A 189 -4.31 16.14 6.02
C ILE A 189 -4.38 16.05 7.55
N GLU A 190 -5.50 16.51 8.13
CA GLU A 190 -5.71 16.44 9.59
C GLU A 190 -5.79 14.98 10.07
N ILE A 191 -6.49 14.11 9.33
CA ILE A 191 -6.57 12.69 9.65
C ILE A 191 -5.19 12.02 9.54
N ALA A 192 -4.41 12.33 8.49
CA ALA A 192 -3.06 11.79 8.33
C ALA A 192 -2.17 12.16 9.52
N LYS A 193 -2.20 13.42 9.95
CA LYS A 193 -1.47 13.89 11.13
C LYS A 193 -1.94 13.20 12.42
N GLU A 194 -3.25 13.12 12.66
CA GLU A 194 -3.81 12.46 13.87
C GLU A 194 -3.36 11.01 13.97
N LEU A 195 -3.26 10.34 12.81
CA LEU A 195 -2.96 8.93 12.73
C LEU A 195 -1.49 8.64 12.39
N ASP A 196 -0.59 9.61 12.29
CA ASP A 196 0.80 9.35 11.90
C ASP A 196 0.91 8.60 10.55
N LEU A 197 0.49 9.29 9.49
CA LEU A 197 0.54 8.86 8.09
C LEU A 197 1.08 10.00 7.22
N GLY A 198 1.63 9.64 6.07
CA GLY A 198 1.95 10.63 5.03
C GLY A 198 0.70 11.12 4.32
N TYR A 199 0.70 12.38 3.86
CA TYR A 199 -0.45 12.91 3.11
C TYR A 199 -0.70 12.15 1.80
N ASP A 200 0.34 11.91 0.98
CA ASP A 200 0.14 11.15 -0.26
C ASP A 200 -0.32 9.72 0.05
N GLU A 201 0.21 9.09 1.09
CA GLU A 201 -0.18 7.75 1.51
C GLU A 201 -1.69 7.64 1.79
N ILE A 202 -2.26 8.55 2.61
CA ILE A 202 -3.70 8.52 2.89
C ILE A 202 -4.52 8.90 1.65
N ARG A 203 -4.09 9.89 0.87
CA ARG A 203 -4.82 10.38 -0.30
C ARG A 203 -4.92 9.31 -1.38
N VAL A 204 -3.80 8.64 -1.65
CA VAL A 204 -3.68 7.59 -2.66
C VAL A 204 -4.47 6.34 -2.28
N ALA A 205 -4.52 5.99 -1.00
CA ALA A 205 -5.38 4.88 -0.55
C ALA A 205 -6.88 5.19 -0.69
N ASN A 206 -7.24 6.48 -0.74
CA ASN A 206 -8.60 6.97 -0.72
C ASN A 206 -8.92 7.88 -1.94
N PRO A 207 -8.74 7.41 -3.20
CA PRO A 207 -8.84 8.26 -4.39
C PRO A 207 -10.26 8.78 -4.68
N HIS A 208 -11.27 8.30 -3.94
CA HIS A 208 -12.68 8.64 -4.10
C HIS A 208 -13.18 9.64 -3.04
N ILE A 209 -12.31 10.12 -2.17
CA ILE A 209 -12.61 11.08 -1.10
C ILE A 209 -11.98 12.43 -1.48
N ASP A 210 -12.74 13.51 -1.38
CA ASP A 210 -12.19 14.86 -1.46
C ASP A 210 -11.23 15.09 -0.28
N PRO A 211 -9.93 15.39 -0.52
CA PRO A 211 -8.98 15.57 0.56
C PRO A 211 -9.28 16.77 1.47
N PHE A 212 -10.08 17.74 1.03
CA PHE A 212 -10.39 18.97 1.75
C PHE A 212 -11.82 19.00 2.35
N ASP A 213 -12.72 18.12 1.93
CA ASP A 213 -14.06 17.96 2.52
C ASP A 213 -14.33 16.51 2.95
N VAL A 214 -13.82 16.14 4.12
CA VAL A 214 -14.09 14.83 4.71
C VAL A 214 -15.19 14.96 5.77
N GLN A 215 -16.40 14.52 5.42
CA GLN A 215 -17.60 14.72 6.23
C GLN A 215 -17.72 13.73 7.39
N LYS A 216 -18.34 14.20 8.49
CA LYS A 216 -18.70 13.34 9.63
C LYS A 216 -19.46 12.09 9.20
N GLY A 217 -19.00 10.94 9.68
CA GLY A 217 -19.60 9.64 9.40
C GLY A 217 -19.03 8.93 8.17
N MET A 218 -18.29 9.63 7.30
CA MET A 218 -17.46 9.00 6.27
C MET A 218 -16.45 8.06 6.92
N VAL A 219 -15.94 7.16 6.10
CA VAL A 219 -14.95 6.17 6.47
C VAL A 219 -13.74 6.35 5.55
N VAL A 220 -12.57 6.45 6.17
CA VAL A 220 -11.28 6.58 5.51
C VAL A 220 -10.53 5.26 5.71
N LEU A 221 -9.93 4.73 4.65
CA LEU A 221 -9.08 3.56 4.73
C LEU A 221 -7.68 4.00 5.16
N ILE A 222 -7.12 3.30 6.14
CA ILE A 222 -5.80 3.57 6.71
C ILE A 222 -4.84 2.47 6.23
N PRO A 223 -3.90 2.79 5.31
CA PRO A 223 -3.04 1.79 4.67
C PRO A 223 -1.79 1.50 5.52
N ARG A 224 -1.90 0.67 6.57
CA ARG A 224 -0.72 0.32 7.40
C ARG A 224 -0.04 -0.99 7.03
N LYS A 225 -0.68 -1.81 6.20
CA LYS A 225 -0.04 -3.04 5.74
C LYS A 225 1.00 -2.68 4.70
N ARG A 226 2.27 -3.04 4.95
CA ARG A 226 3.41 -2.70 4.08
C ARG A 226 4.34 -3.88 3.90
N LEU A 227 4.93 -3.97 2.71
CA LEU A 227 6.10 -4.80 2.48
C LEU A 227 7.31 -4.04 3.00
N LEU A 228 8.17 -4.72 3.75
CA LEU A 228 9.46 -4.15 4.07
C LEU A 228 10.37 -4.16 2.83
N PRO A 229 11.45 -3.38 2.85
CA PRO A 229 12.42 -3.36 1.77
C PRO A 229 13.00 -4.77 1.51
N GLU A 230 13.35 -5.08 0.25
CA GLU A 230 13.84 -6.41 -0.17
C GLU A 230 15.25 -6.78 0.30
N LYS A 231 16.01 -5.84 0.88
CA LYS A 231 17.31 -6.19 1.47
C LYS A 231 17.07 -6.95 2.78
N GLU A 232 17.91 -7.94 3.06
CA GLU A 232 18.21 -8.35 4.42
C GLU A 232 18.67 -7.08 5.16
N PHE A 233 17.72 -6.41 5.80
CA PHE A 233 18.00 -5.20 6.54
C PHE A 233 18.67 -5.59 7.84
N ASN A 234 19.68 -4.83 8.24
CA ASN A 234 20.30 -5.01 9.55
C ASN A 234 19.47 -4.27 10.60
N PHE A 235 19.31 -4.90 11.75
CA PHE A 235 18.76 -4.24 12.92
C PHE A 235 19.69 -3.09 13.36
N GLY A 236 19.10 -1.96 13.76
CA GLY A 236 19.84 -0.78 14.20
C GLY A 236 20.31 0.14 13.05
N GLU A 237 19.90 -0.10 11.81
CA GLU A 237 20.16 0.79 10.67
C GLU A 237 18.85 1.41 10.13
N ILE A 238 18.94 2.61 9.56
CA ILE A 238 17.80 3.33 8.99
C ILE A 238 17.68 3.04 7.50
N TYR A 239 16.48 2.76 7.01
CA TYR A 239 16.17 2.56 5.60
C TYR A 239 15.08 3.54 5.16
N LEU A 240 15.31 4.28 4.08
CA LEU A 240 14.35 5.27 3.58
C LEU A 240 14.06 5.03 2.11
N ASN A 241 12.78 4.77 1.78
CA ASN A 241 12.31 4.66 0.41
C ASN A 241 11.64 5.97 -0.04
N LEU A 242 12.25 6.68 -0.99
CA LEU A 242 11.76 7.96 -1.50
C LEU A 242 10.43 7.83 -2.27
N SER A 243 10.22 6.73 -3.00
CA SER A 243 8.96 6.47 -3.73
C SER A 243 7.78 6.31 -2.78
N GLU A 244 8.04 5.73 -1.61
CA GLU A 244 7.06 5.50 -0.55
C GLU A 244 6.95 6.68 0.43
N LYS A 245 7.98 7.55 0.45
CA LYS A 245 8.13 8.66 1.42
C LYS A 245 8.06 8.14 2.85
N ARG A 246 8.80 7.07 3.11
CA ARG A 246 8.76 6.38 4.40
C ARG A 246 10.13 5.91 4.85
N LEU A 247 10.36 6.07 6.14
CA LEU A 247 11.53 5.60 6.86
C LEU A 247 11.16 4.33 7.64
N TYR A 248 12.09 3.38 7.67
CA TYR A 248 12.04 2.13 8.39
C TYR A 248 13.26 2.00 9.29
N TYR A 249 13.05 1.65 10.55
CA TYR A 249 14.11 1.40 11.53
C TYR A 249 13.83 0.06 12.23
N PRO A 250 14.35 -1.07 11.69
CA PRO A 250 14.28 -2.37 12.33
C PRO A 250 15.08 -2.40 13.63
N VAL A 251 14.48 -2.91 14.71
CA VAL A 251 15.08 -3.01 16.05
C VAL A 251 14.78 -4.36 16.69
N ILE A 252 15.61 -4.77 17.64
CA ILE A 252 15.33 -5.90 18.54
C ILE A 252 14.89 -5.32 19.89
N ILE A 253 13.77 -5.81 20.42
CA ILE A 253 13.25 -5.45 21.74
C ILE A 253 12.91 -6.75 22.45
N ASP A 254 13.52 -7.01 23.61
CA ASP A 254 13.29 -8.24 24.39
C ASP A 254 13.42 -9.51 23.51
N ASP A 255 14.51 -9.61 22.74
CA ASP A 255 14.83 -10.68 21.77
C ASP A 255 13.85 -10.86 20.59
N ASP A 256 12.80 -10.05 20.53
CA ASP A 256 11.83 -10.05 19.45
C ASP A 256 12.16 -8.96 18.40
N PRO A 257 12.01 -9.24 17.10
CA PRO A 257 12.21 -8.24 16.06
C PRO A 257 10.99 -7.34 15.88
N TYR A 258 11.24 -6.04 15.75
CA TYR A 258 10.26 -5.00 15.46
C TYR A 258 10.75 -4.09 14.34
N VAL A 259 9.83 -3.35 13.74
CA VAL A 259 10.15 -2.30 12.78
C VAL A 259 9.39 -1.04 13.17
N ILE A 260 10.14 0.03 13.40
CA ILE A 260 9.61 1.40 13.48
C ILE A 260 9.45 1.94 12.07
N SER A 261 8.33 2.62 11.80
CA SER A 261 8.01 3.08 10.45
C SER A 261 7.36 4.46 10.47
N ILE A 262 8.07 5.45 9.93
CA ILE A 262 7.77 6.89 10.06
C ILE A 262 7.51 7.49 8.67
N PRO A 263 6.40 8.23 8.45
CA PRO A 263 6.19 8.97 7.22
C PRO A 263 7.16 10.17 7.13
N VAL A 264 7.69 10.44 5.94
CA VAL A 264 8.63 11.54 5.73
C VAL A 264 8.19 12.48 4.61
N GLY A 265 8.51 13.76 4.74
CA GLY A 265 8.55 14.70 3.61
C GLY A 265 9.93 14.68 2.96
N ILE A 266 9.98 14.72 1.64
CA ILE A 266 11.24 14.62 0.87
C ILE A 266 11.42 15.82 -0.07
N GLY A 267 12.57 15.84 -0.73
CA GLY A 267 12.92 16.83 -1.75
C GLY A 267 11.91 16.93 -2.89
N THR A 268 11.81 18.12 -3.52
CA THR A 268 11.09 18.28 -4.79
C THR A 268 11.82 17.55 -5.93
N ASP A 269 11.22 17.52 -7.12
CA ASP A 269 11.86 16.90 -8.28
C ASP A 269 13.07 17.71 -8.78
N GLU A 270 13.08 19.01 -8.52
CA GLU A 270 14.16 19.97 -8.77
C GLU A 270 15.24 19.92 -7.66
N ASN A 271 14.81 19.73 -6.41
CA ASN A 271 15.68 19.67 -5.24
C ASN A 271 15.61 18.30 -4.58
N ARG A 272 16.12 17.27 -5.26
CA ARG A 272 15.96 15.87 -4.85
C ARG A 272 16.68 15.55 -3.55
N SER A 273 16.06 14.68 -2.76
CA SER A 273 16.74 14.06 -1.62
C SER A 273 17.88 13.14 -2.09
N PRO A 274 18.98 13.04 -1.32
CA PRO A 274 20.13 12.23 -1.74
C PRO A 274 19.80 10.74 -1.71
N ILE A 275 20.35 9.99 -2.67
CA ILE A 275 20.31 8.52 -2.73
C ILE A 275 21.71 8.00 -2.43
N GLY A 276 21.81 6.97 -1.59
CA GLY A 276 23.09 6.37 -1.20
C GLY A 276 23.09 5.84 0.23
N ASP A 277 24.28 5.44 0.64
CA ASP A 277 24.57 4.95 1.99
C ASP A 277 25.28 6.06 2.79
N PHE A 278 24.74 6.38 3.96
CA PHE A 278 25.19 7.44 4.85
C PHE A 278 25.27 6.93 6.29
N PHE A 279 25.68 7.79 7.21
CA PHE A 279 25.47 7.61 8.64
C PHE A 279 25.08 8.93 9.30
N ILE A 280 24.51 8.87 10.50
CA ILE A 280 24.23 10.05 11.32
C ILE A 280 25.55 10.62 11.83
N SER A 281 26.01 11.75 11.27
CA SER A 281 27.30 12.36 11.65
C SER A 281 27.18 13.33 12.83
N GLU A 282 26.00 13.92 13.02
CA GLU A 282 25.75 14.93 14.04
C GLU A 282 24.30 14.93 14.47
N LYS A 283 24.04 15.28 15.74
CA LYS A 283 22.70 15.36 16.33
C LYS A 283 22.55 16.68 17.08
N ARG A 284 21.50 17.46 16.76
CA ARG A 284 21.19 18.75 17.42
C ARG A 284 19.78 18.75 17.99
N LYS A 285 19.65 19.11 19.27
CA LYS A 285 18.37 19.43 19.91
C LYS A 285 18.06 20.91 19.69
N ASN A 286 16.82 21.23 19.34
CA ASN A 286 16.33 22.61 19.12
C ASN A 286 17.29 23.43 18.24
N PRO A 287 17.57 23.00 17.00
CA PRO A 287 18.56 23.64 16.15
C PRO A 287 18.13 25.05 15.73
N ALA A 288 19.06 26.01 15.71
CA ALA A 288 18.89 27.21 14.90
C ALA A 288 18.98 26.83 13.41
N TRP A 289 18.18 27.48 12.56
CA TRP A 289 18.25 27.31 11.12
C TRP A 289 18.99 28.50 10.50
N TYR A 290 20.20 28.24 10.04
CA TYR A 290 20.97 29.19 9.23
C TYR A 290 20.45 29.07 7.80
N VAL A 291 19.88 30.15 7.28
CA VAL A 291 19.20 30.12 5.98
C VAL A 291 20.27 29.98 4.89
N PRO A 292 20.26 28.90 4.10
CA PRO A 292 21.21 28.71 3.00
C PRO A 292 21.09 29.82 1.94
N ASP A 293 22.20 30.16 1.29
CA ASP A 293 22.25 31.25 0.31
C ASP A 293 21.27 31.03 -0.85
N ASN A 294 21.14 29.80 -1.37
CA ASN A 294 20.17 29.48 -2.42
C ASN A 294 18.70 29.74 -2.00
N ILE A 295 18.36 29.55 -0.73
CA ILE A 295 17.02 29.84 -0.20
C ILE A 295 16.84 31.36 -0.01
N LYS A 296 17.91 32.09 0.34
CA LYS A 296 17.86 33.57 0.39
C LYS A 296 17.78 34.19 -1.00
N GLU A 297 18.35 33.56 -2.02
CA GLU A 297 18.18 33.99 -3.41
C GLU A 297 16.71 33.86 -3.86
N GLU A 298 16.03 32.78 -3.44
CA GLU A 298 14.60 32.57 -3.69
C GLU A 298 13.71 33.54 -2.90
N ASP A 299 14.05 33.80 -1.63
CA ASP A 299 13.34 34.73 -0.75
C ASP A 299 14.31 35.60 0.08
N PRO A 300 14.70 36.78 -0.46
CA PRO A 300 15.63 37.69 0.22
C PRO A 300 15.09 38.32 1.51
N SER A 301 13.79 38.13 1.82
CA SER A 301 13.18 38.66 3.04
C SER A 301 13.46 37.80 4.28
N LEU A 302 13.97 36.58 4.09
CA LEU A 302 14.30 35.68 5.18
C LEU A 302 15.49 36.20 6.00
N PRO A 303 15.45 36.06 7.34
CA PRO A 303 16.58 36.43 8.20
C PRO A 303 17.77 35.49 7.95
N ASP A 304 18.99 35.90 8.30
CA ASP A 304 20.16 35.03 8.21
C ASP A 304 20.04 33.77 9.08
N ILE A 305 19.39 33.93 10.23
CA ILE A 305 19.21 32.87 11.23
C ILE A 305 17.77 32.91 11.75
N VAL A 306 17.10 31.77 11.67
CA VAL A 306 15.83 31.54 12.39
C VAL A 306 16.17 30.82 13.70
N PRO A 307 15.90 31.43 14.88
CA PRO A 307 16.21 30.83 16.16
C PRO A 307 15.36 29.58 16.43
N PRO A 308 15.72 28.75 17.42
CA PRO A 308 14.88 27.64 17.83
C PRO A 308 13.49 28.12 18.27
N GLY A 309 12.44 27.40 17.89
CA GLY A 309 11.07 27.74 18.28
C GLY A 309 10.00 27.09 17.41
N PRO A 310 8.71 27.32 17.69
CA PRO A 310 7.59 26.67 17.00
C PRO A 310 7.55 26.90 15.48
N ASN A 311 8.08 28.03 15.02
CA ASN A 311 8.10 28.42 13.61
C ASN A 311 9.37 27.95 12.88
N ASN A 312 10.35 27.41 13.59
CA ASN A 312 11.62 26.98 13.00
C ASN A 312 11.39 25.85 11.97
N PRO A 313 11.82 26.02 10.70
CA PRO A 313 11.63 25.01 9.66
C PRO A 313 12.31 23.67 9.92
N LEU A 314 13.35 23.63 10.76
CA LEU A 314 14.04 22.42 11.19
C LEU A 314 13.31 21.67 12.32
N GLY A 315 12.28 22.26 12.91
CA GLY A 315 11.51 21.67 14.00
C GLY A 315 12.34 21.50 15.28
N THR A 316 12.05 20.46 16.05
CA THR A 316 12.61 20.27 17.40
C THR A 316 13.93 19.49 17.43
N ARG A 317 14.24 18.73 16.38
CA ARG A 317 15.45 17.89 16.27
C ARG A 317 15.99 17.91 14.85
N ALA A 318 17.30 17.82 14.71
CA ALA A 318 17.98 17.59 13.44
C ALA A 318 19.12 16.59 13.61
N MET A 319 19.27 15.70 12.63
CA MET A 319 20.34 14.71 12.52
C MET A 319 20.98 14.84 11.14
N ARG A 320 22.30 15.02 11.09
CA ARG A 320 23.03 15.26 9.84
C ARG A 320 23.41 13.96 9.15
N LEU A 321 23.22 13.91 7.84
CA LEU A 321 23.75 12.84 7.00
C LEU A 321 25.23 13.09 6.70
N SER A 322 26.07 12.08 6.93
CA SER A 322 27.51 12.11 6.66
C SER A 322 27.86 12.64 5.27
N ASN A 323 28.93 13.44 5.18
CA ASN A 323 29.45 13.99 3.92
C ASN A 323 28.43 14.81 3.12
N THR A 324 27.37 15.33 3.76
CA THR A 324 26.37 16.19 3.12
C THR A 324 25.91 17.32 4.03
N THR A 325 25.23 18.29 3.44
CA THR A 325 24.50 19.33 4.18
C THR A 325 23.09 18.89 4.58
N TYR A 326 22.60 17.75 4.06
CA TYR A 326 21.25 17.26 4.27
C TYR A 326 20.99 16.75 5.70
N LEU A 327 19.75 16.90 6.14
CA LEU A 327 19.30 16.59 7.49
C LEU A 327 18.09 15.66 7.48
N LEU A 328 18.01 14.79 8.48
CA LEU A 328 16.77 14.19 8.98
C LEU A 328 16.28 15.09 10.12
N HIS A 329 15.15 15.77 9.95
CA HIS A 329 14.73 16.79 10.90
C HIS A 329 13.21 16.90 11.06
N GLY A 330 12.78 17.58 12.12
CA GLY A 330 11.36 17.91 12.35
C GLY A 330 10.88 19.03 11.42
N THR A 331 9.66 19.52 11.59
CA THR A 331 9.24 20.69 10.81
C THR A 331 8.09 21.44 11.47
N SER A 332 8.07 22.76 11.29
CA SER A 332 6.90 23.60 11.58
C SER A 332 5.78 23.40 10.55
N LYS A 333 6.12 23.06 9.30
CA LYS A 333 5.18 22.87 8.17
C LYS A 333 4.68 21.41 8.10
N ARG A 334 3.88 21.01 9.09
CA ARG A 334 3.41 19.62 9.25
C ARG A 334 2.63 19.05 8.05
N PHE A 335 1.99 19.90 7.25
CA PHE A 335 1.23 19.45 6.06
C PHE A 335 2.13 18.86 4.96
N GLY A 336 3.45 19.13 5.00
CA GLY A 336 4.41 18.65 4.01
C GLY A 336 4.88 17.20 4.21
N ILE A 337 4.49 16.54 5.29
CA ILE A 337 4.89 15.16 5.58
C ILE A 337 4.15 14.19 4.65
N GLY A 338 4.91 13.29 4.01
CA GLY A 338 4.40 12.43 2.94
C GLY A 338 4.22 13.15 1.61
N MET A 339 4.98 14.23 1.34
CA MET A 339 4.99 14.96 0.08
C MET A 339 6.43 15.29 -0.37
N LYS A 340 6.58 15.69 -1.64
CA LYS A 340 7.82 16.27 -2.22
C LYS A 340 7.80 17.80 -2.06
N VAL A 341 8.38 18.35 -0.99
CA VAL A 341 8.19 19.77 -0.58
C VAL A 341 9.42 20.44 0.06
N SER A 342 10.55 19.74 0.15
CA SER A 342 11.77 20.29 0.73
C SER A 342 12.83 20.57 -0.34
N HIS A 343 13.87 21.30 0.04
CA HIS A 343 15.09 21.44 -0.75
C HIS A 343 16.05 20.26 -0.49
N GLY A 344 15.54 19.03 -0.54
CA GLY A 344 16.30 17.79 -0.42
C GLY A 344 16.40 17.18 1.00
N CYS A 345 16.29 17.97 2.08
CA CYS A 345 16.27 17.42 3.45
C CYS A 345 15.04 16.53 3.72
N ILE A 346 15.20 15.57 4.64
CA ILE A 346 14.15 14.65 5.06
C ILE A 346 13.41 15.24 6.26
N ARG A 347 12.10 15.51 6.10
CA ARG A 347 11.23 16.09 7.13
C ARG A 347 10.40 15.00 7.81
N MET A 348 10.19 15.10 9.11
CA MET A 348 9.31 14.25 9.92
C MET A 348 8.36 15.09 10.76
N TYR A 349 7.30 14.49 11.29
CA TYR A 349 6.58 15.12 12.40
C TYR A 349 7.54 15.29 13.59
N ASN A 350 7.36 16.37 14.36
CA ASN A 350 8.25 16.66 15.49
C ASN A 350 8.25 15.53 16.53
N GLU A 351 7.09 14.92 16.74
CA GLU A 351 6.89 13.80 17.64
C GLU A 351 7.71 12.56 17.21
N ASP A 352 7.78 12.30 15.90
CA ASP A 352 8.52 11.16 15.35
C ASP A 352 10.03 11.39 15.33
N VAL A 353 10.48 12.58 14.92
CA VAL A 353 11.92 12.88 14.94
C VAL A 353 12.46 12.91 16.37
N GLU A 354 11.67 13.35 17.35
CA GLU A 354 12.06 13.28 18.76
C GLU A 354 12.25 11.84 19.22
N ALA A 355 11.29 10.97 18.90
CA ALA A 355 11.37 9.56 19.24
C ALA A 355 12.56 8.86 18.56
N LEU A 356 12.76 9.11 17.27
CA LEU A 356 13.89 8.55 16.52
C LEU A 356 15.23 9.11 17.04
N PHE A 357 15.31 10.42 17.29
CA PHE A 357 16.51 11.09 17.80
C PHE A 357 16.94 10.54 19.15
N ASP A 358 16.02 10.25 20.06
CA ASP A 358 16.35 9.70 21.38
C ASP A 358 16.84 8.24 21.29
N LEU A 359 16.52 7.54 20.19
CA LEU A 359 16.84 6.12 19.99
C LEU A 359 18.13 5.87 19.20
N VAL A 360 18.38 6.64 18.13
CA VAL A 360 19.53 6.40 17.23
C VAL A 360 20.79 7.11 17.71
N GLU A 361 21.96 6.58 17.41
CA GLU A 361 23.24 7.14 17.83
C GLU A 361 23.98 7.82 16.67
N THR A 362 24.96 8.65 16.99
CA THR A 362 25.93 9.10 15.96
C THR A 362 26.67 7.87 15.45
N GLY A 363 26.80 7.73 14.13
CA GLY A 363 27.33 6.55 13.47
C GLY A 363 26.27 5.54 13.01
N THR A 364 24.99 5.67 13.43
CA THR A 364 23.91 4.86 12.88
C THR A 364 23.83 5.02 11.37
N LYS A 365 23.89 3.90 10.63
CA LYS A 365 23.84 3.91 9.16
C LYS A 365 22.45 4.28 8.65
N VAL A 366 22.41 4.95 7.50
CA VAL A 366 21.20 5.40 6.82
C VAL A 366 21.30 5.04 5.34
N HIS A 367 20.39 4.20 4.87
CA HIS A 367 20.29 3.75 3.49
C HIS A 367 19.11 4.46 2.82
N ILE A 368 19.39 5.38 1.89
CA ILE A 368 18.34 6.09 1.15
C ILE A 368 18.32 5.58 -0.29
N TYR A 369 17.15 5.13 -0.73
CA TYR A 369 16.96 4.59 -2.07
C TYR A 369 15.59 4.97 -2.63
N GLU A 370 15.42 4.78 -3.93
CA GLU A 370 14.16 4.98 -4.63
C GLU A 370 13.74 3.66 -5.27
N LYS A 371 12.72 3.00 -4.69
CA LYS A 371 12.12 1.78 -5.23
C LYS A 371 10.63 1.98 -5.45
N ASN A 372 10.25 2.04 -6.74
CA ASN A 372 8.88 2.25 -7.19
C ASN A 372 7.98 1.02 -7.02
N TYR A 373 8.55 -0.14 -6.69
CA TYR A 373 7.82 -1.33 -6.27
C TYR A 373 8.66 -2.18 -5.32
N LYS A 374 7.98 -3.08 -4.59
CA LYS A 374 8.58 -4.11 -3.74
C LYS A 374 7.93 -5.44 -4.07
N ILE A 375 8.71 -6.52 -4.15
CA ILE A 375 8.21 -7.88 -4.29
C ILE A 375 8.66 -8.70 -3.08
N PHE A 376 7.81 -9.59 -2.60
CA PHE A 376 8.21 -10.56 -1.59
C PHE A 376 7.60 -11.90 -1.94
N LYS A 377 8.41 -12.96 -1.95
CA LYS A 377 7.93 -14.32 -2.21
C LYS A 377 8.12 -15.17 -0.96
N ASN A 378 7.01 -15.68 -0.44
CA ASN A 378 7.01 -16.81 0.49
C ASN A 378 6.19 -17.94 -0.15
N ARG A 379 5.21 -18.52 0.57
CA ARG A 379 4.13 -19.33 -0.01
C ARG A 379 3.41 -18.65 -1.18
N HIS A 380 3.24 -17.32 -1.15
CA HIS A 380 2.66 -16.52 -2.23
C HIS A 380 3.62 -15.39 -2.62
N VAL A 381 3.44 -14.84 -3.82
CA VAL A 381 4.12 -13.60 -4.23
C VAL A 381 3.28 -12.43 -3.75
N TYR A 382 3.91 -11.43 -3.16
CA TYR A 382 3.30 -10.18 -2.74
C TYR A 382 3.96 -9.06 -3.51
N ILE A 383 3.17 -8.09 -3.94
CA ILE A 383 3.67 -6.84 -4.52
C ILE A 383 3.14 -5.64 -3.77
N GLU A 384 3.92 -4.59 -3.76
CA GLU A 384 3.49 -3.25 -3.39
C GLU A 384 4.06 -2.30 -4.43
N ILE A 385 3.20 -1.50 -5.08
CA ILE A 385 3.59 -0.63 -6.18
C ILE A 385 3.31 0.83 -5.83
N TYR A 386 4.19 1.72 -6.28
CA TYR A 386 4.06 3.17 -6.16
C TYR A 386 3.86 3.77 -7.55
N GLU A 387 4.48 4.90 -7.83
CA GLU A 387 4.45 5.51 -9.16
C GLU A 387 5.47 4.81 -10.06
N LEU A 388 4.99 4.08 -11.07
CA LEU A 388 5.83 3.32 -11.99
C LEU A 388 6.07 4.13 -13.26
N ASP A 389 7.34 4.48 -13.51
CA ASP A 389 7.78 4.86 -14.84
C ASP A 389 7.77 3.65 -15.80
N ARG A 390 8.04 3.90 -17.09
CA ARG A 390 8.01 2.85 -18.12
C ARG A 390 9.02 1.72 -17.86
N GLU A 391 10.20 2.05 -17.37
CA GLU A 391 11.29 1.11 -17.10
C GLU A 391 10.97 0.27 -15.86
N SER A 392 10.58 0.92 -14.76
CA SER A 392 10.13 0.29 -13.52
C SER A 392 8.98 -0.68 -13.76
N ARG A 393 8.01 -0.32 -14.61
CA ARG A 393 6.90 -1.21 -14.98
C ARG A 393 7.39 -2.46 -15.72
N LYS A 394 8.33 -2.30 -16.66
CA LYS A 394 8.90 -3.43 -17.40
C LYS A 394 9.64 -4.37 -16.43
N LYS A 395 10.52 -3.82 -15.59
CA LYS A 395 11.29 -4.59 -14.59
C LYS A 395 10.38 -5.36 -13.64
N LEU A 396 9.31 -4.72 -13.12
CA LEU A 396 8.31 -5.39 -12.29
C LEU A 396 7.69 -6.61 -12.99
N LEU A 397 7.27 -6.46 -14.25
CA LEU A 397 6.66 -7.56 -15.00
C LEU A 397 7.66 -8.70 -15.27
N ASP A 398 8.91 -8.36 -15.60
CA ASP A 398 9.98 -9.34 -15.83
C ASP A 398 10.29 -10.13 -14.54
N GLU A 399 10.44 -9.45 -13.41
CA GLU A 399 10.67 -10.09 -12.10
C GLU A 399 9.49 -10.96 -11.64
N LEU A 400 8.26 -10.51 -11.89
CA LEU A 400 7.07 -11.32 -11.60
C LEU A 400 7.01 -12.59 -12.45
N SER A 401 7.33 -12.47 -13.74
CA SER A 401 7.41 -13.61 -14.66
C SER A 401 8.43 -14.64 -14.18
N GLN A 402 9.64 -14.19 -13.78
CA GLN A 402 10.66 -15.06 -13.18
C GLN A 402 10.19 -15.75 -11.89
N LYS A 403 9.29 -15.11 -11.13
CA LYS A 403 8.70 -15.68 -9.91
C LYS A 403 7.48 -16.57 -10.18
N GLY A 404 7.11 -16.78 -11.45
CA GLY A 404 6.00 -17.63 -11.90
C GLY A 404 4.65 -16.93 -11.96
N VAL A 405 4.63 -15.60 -11.98
CA VAL A 405 3.41 -14.79 -11.96
C VAL A 405 3.28 -13.98 -13.25
N LEU A 406 2.28 -14.30 -14.05
CA LEU A 406 1.97 -13.59 -15.29
C LEU A 406 0.82 -12.61 -15.05
N LEU A 407 1.15 -11.31 -15.05
CA LEU A 407 0.18 -10.22 -15.01
C LEU A 407 0.18 -9.46 -16.33
N ASN A 408 -1.00 -9.05 -16.78
CA ASN A 408 -1.12 -8.16 -17.94
C ASN A 408 -1.02 -6.69 -17.53
N LYS A 409 -0.77 -5.82 -18.51
CA LYS A 409 -0.66 -4.37 -18.30
C LYS A 409 -1.93 -3.71 -17.74
N ASN A 410 -3.12 -4.22 -18.05
CA ASN A 410 -4.39 -3.66 -17.57
C ASN A 410 -4.55 -3.91 -16.07
N PHE A 411 -4.05 -5.04 -15.58
CA PHE A 411 -4.00 -5.36 -14.17
C PHE A 411 -3.11 -4.38 -13.41
N ILE A 412 -1.86 -4.20 -13.87
CA ILE A 412 -0.95 -3.21 -13.27
C ILE A 412 -1.56 -1.80 -13.29
N SER A 413 -2.15 -1.41 -14.42
CA SER A 413 -2.82 -0.09 -14.54
C SER A 413 -4.00 0.07 -13.58
N TYR A 414 -4.77 -1.00 -13.33
CA TYR A 414 -5.83 -1.00 -12.32
C TYR A 414 -5.23 -0.81 -10.92
N LEU A 415 -4.16 -1.55 -10.60
CA LEU A 415 -3.49 -1.45 -9.31
C LEU A 415 -2.92 -0.04 -9.07
N GLU A 416 -2.29 0.59 -10.07
CA GLU A 416 -1.76 1.95 -9.95
C GLU A 416 -2.88 2.98 -9.64
N LYS A 417 -4.10 2.74 -10.15
CA LYS A 417 -5.25 3.63 -9.93
C LYS A 417 -5.96 3.40 -8.59
N GLU A 418 -6.15 2.15 -8.18
CA GLU A 418 -7.04 1.80 -7.05
C GLU A 418 -6.32 1.22 -5.83
N ARG A 419 -5.10 0.71 -6.01
CA ARG A 419 -4.33 -0.08 -5.03
C ARG A 419 -2.85 0.33 -4.93
N ARG A 420 -2.50 1.56 -5.32
CA ARG A 420 -1.14 2.08 -5.15
C ARG A 420 -0.79 2.18 -3.66
N GLY A 421 0.38 1.67 -3.28
CA GLY A 421 0.84 1.53 -1.89
C GLY A 421 0.18 0.41 -1.10
N TYR A 422 -0.50 -0.55 -1.74
CA TYR A 422 -1.09 -1.70 -1.06
C TYR A 422 -0.22 -2.93 -1.25
N VAL A 423 -0.11 -3.72 -0.19
CA VAL A 423 0.44 -5.08 -0.26
C VAL A 423 -0.61 -6.02 -0.84
N ILE A 424 -0.39 -6.45 -2.08
CA ILE A 424 -1.29 -7.29 -2.85
C ILE A 424 -0.71 -8.71 -2.94
N PRO A 425 -1.39 -9.71 -2.36
CA PRO A 425 -1.00 -11.10 -2.53
C PRO A 425 -1.46 -11.61 -3.91
N LEU A 426 -0.53 -12.16 -4.68
CA LEU A 426 -0.71 -12.79 -5.99
C LEU A 426 -0.74 -14.32 -5.79
N TYR A 427 -1.87 -14.81 -5.26
CA TYR A 427 -2.11 -16.21 -4.91
C TYR A 427 -2.87 -17.00 -5.98
#